data_AF-A0A7W0YM18-F1
#
_entry.id   AF-A0A7W0YM18-F1
#
_cell.length_a   1.000
_cell.length_b   1.000
_cell.length_c   1.000
_cell.angle_alpha   90.00
_cell.angle_beta   90.00
_cell.angle_gamma   90.00
#
_symmetry.space_group_name_H-M   'P 1'
#
loop_
_entity.id
_entity.type
_entity.pdbx_description
1 polymer ?
#
loop_
_entity_poly.entity_id
_entity_poly.type
_entity_poly.pdbx_seq_one_letter_code
_entity_poly.pdbx_strand_id
1 'polypeptide(L)'
;MRTAWSSVLVFGTLIAAAACGDDAPTAPDPEPAGPLIPNNMASVISLDTVAATAVLPLYRGEDANGGAVYFVITESNNLDEAVRLGLNWAPKIIHALGTKAVQQ
;
A
#
# COMPACT_ATOMS: atom_id res chain seq x y z
N MET A 1 -53.88 -31.40 40.89
CA MET A 1 -54.40 -30.03 41.14
C MET A 1 -53.21 -29.08 41.24
N ARG A 2 -53.25 -28.01 40.44
CA ARG A 2 -52.45 -26.75 40.50
C ARG A 2 -51.05 -26.75 39.88
N THR A 3 -51.06 -26.38 38.60
CA THR A 3 -50.06 -25.62 37.84
C THR A 3 -49.61 -24.34 38.55
N ALA A 4 -48.35 -23.94 38.34
CA ALA A 4 -47.88 -22.59 38.62
C ALA A 4 -46.91 -22.14 37.50
N TRP A 5 -47.44 -21.34 36.57
CA TRP A 5 -46.67 -20.39 35.76
C TRP A 5 -46.48 -19.11 36.57
N SER A 6 -45.36 -18.42 36.39
CA SER A 6 -45.24 -17.02 36.79
C SER A 6 -44.35 -16.28 35.80
N SER A 7 -45.02 -15.56 34.91
CA SER A 7 -44.48 -14.53 34.03
C SER A 7 -44.21 -13.28 34.86
N VAL A 8 -43.00 -12.71 34.74
CA VAL A 8 -42.71 -11.38 35.24
C VAL A 8 -42.80 -10.42 34.06
N LEU A 9 -43.75 -9.50 34.14
CA LEU A 9 -43.98 -8.37 33.23
C LEU A 9 -43.28 -7.15 33.85
N VAL A 10 -42.36 -6.52 33.10
CA VAL A 10 -41.83 -5.20 33.46
C VAL A 10 -42.32 -4.20 32.41
N PHE A 11 -43.07 -3.21 32.88
CA PHE A 11 -43.49 -2.02 32.13
C PHE A 11 -42.32 -1.02 32.06
N GLY A 12 -42.08 -0.45 30.89
CA GLY A 12 -41.07 0.58 30.70
C GLY A 12 -41.28 1.40 29.43
N THR A 13 -42.13 2.41 29.57
CA THR A 13 -42.21 3.71 28.86
C THR A 13 -41.60 3.84 27.46
N LEU A 14 -42.48 4.10 26.49
CA LEU A 14 -42.14 4.55 25.13
C LEU A 14 -41.67 6.02 25.18
N ILE A 15 -40.43 6.31 24.79
CA ILE A 15 -40.02 7.64 24.33
C ILE A 15 -39.73 7.52 22.85
N ALA A 16 -40.59 8.14 22.03
CA ALA A 16 -40.36 8.32 20.61
C ALA A 16 -39.36 9.47 20.43
N ALA A 17 -38.15 9.16 19.97
CA ALA A 17 -37.24 10.13 19.37
C ALA A 17 -37.11 9.77 17.89
N ALA A 18 -37.69 10.60 17.03
CA ALA A 18 -37.41 10.59 15.61
C ALA A 18 -36.02 11.19 15.38
N ALA A 19 -35.08 10.37 14.93
CA ALA A 19 -33.89 10.83 14.24
C ALA A 19 -33.82 10.04 12.92
N CYS A 20 -34.09 10.74 11.82
CA CYS A 20 -33.74 10.26 10.49
C CYS A 20 -32.21 10.22 10.38
N GLY A 21 -31.67 9.10 9.93
CA GLY A 21 -30.24 8.94 9.68
C GLY A 21 -30.03 7.60 9.01
N ASP A 22 -29.88 7.63 7.69
CA ASP A 22 -29.58 6.50 6.82
C ASP A 22 -28.24 5.83 7.21
N ASP A 23 -28.25 4.84 8.09
CA ASP A 23 -27.15 3.88 8.17
C ASP A 23 -27.42 2.73 7.19
N ALA A 24 -27.13 2.99 5.91
CA ALA A 24 -26.93 1.91 4.95
C ALA A 24 -25.68 1.11 5.39
N PRO A 25 -25.71 -0.23 5.40
CA PRO A 25 -24.51 -1.00 5.67
C PRO A 25 -23.50 -0.72 4.57
N THR A 26 -22.43 0.01 4.88
CA THR A 26 -21.26 0.13 4.01
C THR A 26 -20.72 -1.27 3.78
N ALA A 27 -20.86 -1.78 2.56
CA ALA A 27 -20.18 -3.01 2.15
C ALA A 27 -18.68 -2.85 2.44
N PRO A 28 -17.98 -3.90 2.92
CA PRO A 28 -16.53 -3.84 3.04
C PRO A 28 -15.96 -3.47 1.67
N ASP A 29 -15.03 -2.51 1.64
CA ASP A 29 -14.34 -2.14 0.42
C ASP A 29 -13.83 -3.41 -0.27
N PRO A 30 -14.03 -3.56 -1.59
CA PRO A 30 -13.56 -4.74 -2.29
C PRO A 30 -12.04 -4.87 -2.09
N GLU A 31 -11.63 -5.98 -1.46
CA GLU A 31 -10.22 -6.34 -1.35
C GLU A 31 -9.62 -6.28 -2.78
N PRO A 32 -8.46 -5.62 -3.00
CA PRO A 32 -7.94 -5.47 -4.34
C PRO A 32 -7.77 -6.84 -4.99
N ALA A 33 -8.55 -7.11 -6.05
CA ALA A 33 -8.59 -8.38 -6.76
C ALA A 33 -7.39 -8.58 -7.70
N GLY A 34 -6.19 -8.24 -7.22
CA GLY A 34 -4.95 -8.34 -7.97
C GLY A 34 -3.75 -8.36 -7.02
N PRO A 35 -2.56 -8.78 -7.50
CA PRO A 35 -1.35 -8.74 -6.70
C PRO A 35 -1.18 -7.33 -6.13
N LEU A 36 -1.14 -7.22 -4.80
CA LEU A 36 -0.80 -5.98 -4.13
C LEU A 36 0.53 -5.51 -4.69
N ILE A 37 0.57 -4.32 -5.28
CA ILE A 37 1.82 -3.72 -5.73
C ILE A 37 2.59 -3.36 -4.48
N PRO A 38 3.78 -3.93 -4.23
CA PRO A 38 4.55 -3.61 -3.03
C PRO A 38 4.89 -2.12 -3.05
N ASN A 39 4.32 -1.36 -2.11
CA ASN A 39 4.60 0.08 -1.92
C ASN A 39 5.81 0.32 -1.00
N ASN A 40 6.66 -0.70 -0.82
CA ASN A 40 7.89 -0.63 -0.04
C ASN A 40 9.10 -0.98 -0.92
N MET A 41 10.19 -0.23 -0.77
CA MET A 41 11.47 -0.57 -1.37
C MET A 41 12.10 -1.71 -0.56
N ALA A 42 11.71 -2.96 -0.83
CA ALA A 42 12.34 -4.14 -0.23
C ALA A 42 13.83 -4.29 -0.62
N SER A 43 14.30 -3.53 -1.62
CA SER A 43 15.69 -3.36 -2.02
C SER A 43 16.60 -2.70 -0.97
N VAL A 44 16.03 -2.01 0.03
CA VAL A 44 16.80 -1.34 1.07
C VAL A 44 17.57 -2.39 1.89
N ILE A 45 18.90 -2.24 1.97
CA ILE A 45 19.78 -3.14 2.74
C ILE A 45 19.49 -3.03 4.24
N SER A 46 19.30 -1.80 4.72
CA SER A 46 18.87 -1.54 6.10
C SER A 46 18.13 -0.21 6.21
N LEU A 47 17.15 -0.18 7.12
CA LEU A 47 16.36 1.01 7.43
C LEU A 47 16.43 1.27 8.94
N ASP A 48 16.90 2.46 9.31
CA ASP A 48 16.83 3.00 10.66
C ASP A 48 15.74 4.07 10.71
N THR A 49 14.61 3.75 11.32
CA THR A 49 13.46 4.65 11.43
C THR A 49 13.61 5.70 12.52
N VAL A 50 14.53 5.50 13.48
CA VAL A 50 14.81 6.46 14.56
C VAL A 50 15.77 7.54 14.06
N ALA A 51 16.81 7.13 13.32
CA ALA A 51 17.76 8.04 12.70
C ALA A 51 17.34 8.51 11.29
N ALA A 52 16.16 8.08 10.81
CA ALA A 52 15.63 8.37 9.48
C ALA A 52 16.65 8.10 8.34
N THR A 53 17.36 6.98 8.43
CA THR A 53 18.45 6.62 7.50
C THR A 53 18.12 5.32 6.77
N ALA A 54 18.45 5.27 5.47
CA ALA A 54 18.33 4.06 4.65
C ALA A 54 19.67 3.76 3.97
N VAL A 55 20.06 2.49 3.94
CA VAL A 55 21.22 1.99 3.20
C VAL A 55 20.74 1.33 1.92
N LEU A 56 21.23 1.81 0.78
CA LEU A 56 20.80 1.36 -0.54
C LEU A 56 21.93 0.60 -1.25
N PRO A 57 21.61 -0.40 -2.09
CA PRO A 57 22.60 -1.05 -2.94
C PRO A 57 23.25 -0.05 -3.89
N LEU A 58 24.58 -0.08 -3.96
CA LEU A 58 25.35 0.68 -4.93
C LEU A 58 25.72 -0.23 -6.10
N TYR A 59 25.28 0.14 -7.30
CA TYR A 59 25.61 -0.53 -8.54
C TYR A 59 26.77 0.18 -9.23
N ARG A 60 27.58 -0.58 -9.97
CA ARG A 60 28.65 -0.06 -10.82
C ARG A 60 28.30 -0.30 -12.28
N GLY A 61 28.39 0.73 -13.09
CA GLY A 61 28.37 0.69 -14.55
C GLY A 61 29.60 1.39 -15.12
N GLU A 62 29.56 1.62 -16.42
CA GLU A 62 30.63 2.29 -17.16
C GLU A 62 30.03 3.38 -18.05
N ASP A 63 30.72 4.53 -18.14
CA ASP A 63 30.35 5.59 -19.07
C ASP A 63 30.82 5.26 -20.49
N ALA A 64 30.47 6.13 -21.45
CA ALA A 64 30.85 5.98 -22.85
C ALA A 64 32.37 5.96 -23.11
N ASN A 65 33.18 6.42 -22.16
CA ASN A 65 34.63 6.47 -22.23
C ASN A 65 35.30 5.35 -21.39
N GLY A 66 34.52 4.43 -20.80
CA GLY A 66 35.01 3.36 -19.93
C GLY A 66 35.30 3.78 -18.49
N GLY A 67 34.88 4.97 -18.09
CA GLY A 67 34.95 5.46 -16.71
C GLY A 67 33.94 4.76 -15.81
N ALA A 68 34.31 4.48 -14.55
CA ALA A 68 33.39 3.85 -13.60
C ALA A 68 32.29 4.85 -13.16
N VAL A 69 31.03 4.44 -13.28
CA VAL A 69 29.86 5.19 -12.81
C VAL A 69 29.17 4.38 -11.73
N TYR A 70 28.77 5.04 -10.64
CA TYR A 70 28.08 4.39 -9.53
C TYR A 70 26.68 4.98 -9.38
N PHE A 71 25.68 4.12 -9.18
CA PHE A 71 24.28 4.53 -9.11
C PHE A 71 23.47 3.66 -8.15
N VAL A 72 22.34 4.21 -7.71
CA VAL A 72 21.30 3.49 -6.98
C VAL A 72 20.10 3.35 -7.90
N ILE A 73 19.43 2.21 -7.84
CA ILE A 73 18.18 1.98 -8.57
C ILE A 73 17.03 2.04 -7.57
N THR A 74 16.02 2.84 -7.87
CA THR A 74 14.86 3.09 -6.99
C THR A 74 13.54 2.60 -7.60
N GLU A 75 13.42 2.64 -8.93
CA GLU A 75 12.23 2.21 -9.67
C GLU A 75 12.59 1.37 -10.91
N SER A 76 11.64 0.56 -11.38
CA SER A 76 11.69 -0.07 -12.72
C SER A 76 10.31 0.01 -13.40
N ASN A 77 10.31 0.14 -14.73
CA ASN A 77 9.09 -0.02 -15.52
C ASN A 77 8.76 -1.50 -15.79
N ASN A 78 9.72 -2.40 -15.58
CA ASN A 78 9.53 -3.84 -15.70
C ASN A 78 9.06 -4.41 -14.35
N LEU A 79 7.85 -4.97 -14.34
CA LEU A 79 7.23 -5.50 -13.13
C LEU A 79 8.01 -6.68 -12.54
N ASP A 80 8.45 -7.62 -13.36
CA ASP A 80 9.17 -8.81 -12.91
C ASP A 80 10.51 -8.42 -12.29
N GLU A 81 11.19 -7.44 -12.87
CA GLU A 81 12.41 -6.89 -12.31
C GLU A 81 12.16 -6.15 -11.00
N ALA A 82 11.12 -5.32 -10.94
CA ALA A 82 10.76 -4.57 -9.74
C ALA A 82 10.48 -5.52 -8.57
N VAL A 83 9.72 -6.59 -8.81
CA VAL A 83 9.45 -7.63 -7.80
C VAL A 83 10.73 -8.37 -7.40
N ARG A 84 11.53 -8.79 -8.38
CA ARG A 84 12.78 -9.53 -8.14
C ARG A 84 13.78 -8.73 -7.30
N LEU A 85 13.87 -7.42 -7.52
CA LEU A 85 14.82 -6.55 -6.85
C LEU A 85 14.24 -5.81 -5.65
N GLY A 86 12.93 -5.85 -5.43
CA GLY A 86 12.28 -5.04 -4.39
C GLY A 86 12.29 -3.54 -4.70
N LEU A 87 12.16 -3.18 -5.98
CA LEU A 87 12.06 -1.80 -6.46
C LEU A 87 10.59 -1.38 -6.57
N ASN A 88 10.35 -0.08 -6.61
CA ASN A 88 9.01 0.43 -6.90
C ASN A 88 8.68 0.22 -8.39
N TRP A 89 7.50 -0.32 -8.69
CA TRP A 89 7.05 -0.48 -10.07
C TRP A 89 6.46 0.84 -10.59
N ALA A 90 7.13 1.43 -11.57
CA ALA A 90 6.78 2.74 -12.11
C ALA A 90 6.55 2.66 -13.64
N PRO A 91 5.43 2.11 -14.11
CA PRO A 91 5.19 1.90 -15.55
C PRO A 91 5.22 3.22 -16.35
N LYS A 92 4.87 4.34 -15.72
CA LYS A 92 4.86 5.68 -16.34
C LYS A 92 6.21 6.16 -16.86
N ILE A 93 7.34 5.66 -16.34
CA ILE A 93 8.67 6.12 -16.76
C ILE A 93 9.02 5.67 -18.18
N ILE A 94 8.30 4.69 -18.74
CA ILE A 94 8.48 4.29 -20.15
C ILE A 94 8.23 5.46 -21.11
N HIS A 95 7.36 6.39 -20.71
CA HIS A 95 7.05 7.60 -21.49
C HIS A 95 8.10 8.71 -21.33
N ALA A 96 9.12 8.52 -20.50
CA ALA A 96 10.21 9.49 -20.37
C ALA A 96 11.22 9.40 -21.53
N LEU A 97 11.23 8.29 -22.27
CA LEU A 97 12.14 8.09 -23.41
C LEU A 97 11.97 9.21 -24.45
N GLY A 98 13.08 9.81 -24.88
CA GLY A 98 13.09 10.93 -25.82
C GLY A 98 12.71 12.28 -25.23
N THR A 99 12.41 12.36 -23.93
CA THR A 99 12.20 13.64 -23.23
C THR A 99 13.49 14.14 -22.60
N LYS A 100 13.51 15.42 -22.21
CA LYS A 100 14.63 16.01 -21.46
C LYS A 100 14.85 15.41 -20.06
N ALA A 101 13.93 14.55 -19.59
CA ALA A 101 14.04 13.92 -18.28
C ALA A 101 14.99 12.71 -18.27
N VAL A 102 15.40 12.20 -19.44
CA VAL A 102 16.32 11.07 -19.57
C VAL A 102 17.73 11.56 -19.83
N GLN A 103 18.69 11.08 -19.04
CA GLN A 103 20.11 11.29 -19.29
C GLN A 103 20.55 10.37 -20.44
N GLN A 104 21.18 10.96 -21.46
CA GLN A 104 21.66 10.28 -22.68
C GLN A 104 23.16 10.03 -22.59
#